data_AF-A0A066WGN5-F1
#
_entry.id   AF-A0A066WGN5-F1
#
_cell.length_a   1.000
_cell.length_b   1.000
_cell.length_c   1.000
_cell.angle_alpha   90.00
_cell.angle_beta   90.00
_cell.angle_gamma   90.00
#
_symmetry.space_group_name_H-M   'P 1'
#
loop_
_entity.id
_entity.type
_entity.pdbx_description
1 polymer ?
#
loop_
_entity_poly.entity_id
_entity_poly.type
_entity_poly.pdbx_seq_one_letter_code
_entity_poly.pdbx_strand_id
1 'polypeptide(L)'
;MSDEEEDGRSGAFGQYIGSDEDVLPSSGEDDGSSDNGESSFESQEEKQEAELKKSIAALPFESLLKARGKLSRASQTSGKIGSLREGVDQEVEISRRSDLREQAIQRKRKAHELGQRSDKHAPTEVSSRKPVGRRREVVETAKVQRRDPRFSSLTSGPLNKDLFNKSYGFVNDLMSQEITTLRSTLSSLKAKERTQAGPKARSEYALQIRQERERVEMALRRAESKAAERERRTREEMVDKEQKQKNKERVKAGLQPFYLKKSEKKELLLKQKFEQLSGGPKESAESSSSAKRKLRKAMEKRRKKNAAKERKTLPFTDARASGPSRSAAAPQPKRLKTSS
;
A
#
# COMPACT_ATOMS: atom_id res chain seq x y z
N MET A 1 -13.15 6.44 -53.09
CA MET A 1 -13.44 5.11 -52.52
C MET A 1 -12.49 4.91 -51.37
N SER A 2 -13.09 4.79 -50.18
CA SER A 2 -12.49 4.40 -48.89
C SER A 2 -11.50 5.39 -48.26
N ASP A 3 -12.07 6.37 -47.54
CA ASP A 3 -11.47 6.92 -46.32
C ASP A 3 -11.52 5.84 -45.22
N GLU A 4 -10.38 5.55 -44.59
CA GLU A 4 -10.30 4.84 -43.30
C GLU A 4 -9.36 5.59 -42.34
N GLU A 5 -9.85 5.65 -41.11
CA GLU A 5 -9.42 6.40 -39.93
C GLU A 5 -8.08 5.89 -39.33
N GLU A 6 -7.38 6.74 -38.56
CA GLU A 6 -7.25 6.54 -37.10
C GLU A 6 -6.29 7.53 -36.43
N ASP A 7 -6.83 8.17 -35.39
CA ASP A 7 -6.16 9.05 -34.43
C ASP A 7 -5.09 8.32 -33.60
N GLY A 8 -3.82 8.63 -33.86
CA GLY A 8 -2.70 8.26 -33.01
C GLY A 8 -2.51 9.24 -31.84
N ARG A 9 -3.33 9.15 -30.79
CA ARG A 9 -3.07 9.76 -29.47
C ARG A 9 -1.65 9.40 -29.02
N SER A 10 -0.75 10.38 -29.01
CA SER A 10 0.60 10.28 -28.48
C SER A 10 0.58 10.13 -26.96
N GLY A 11 0.42 8.89 -26.50
CA GLY A 11 0.60 8.52 -25.10
C GLY A 11 2.03 8.76 -24.67
N ALA A 12 2.25 9.85 -23.92
CA ALA A 12 3.50 10.15 -23.24
C ALA A 12 3.89 8.97 -22.33
N PHE A 13 4.84 8.16 -22.79
CA PHE A 13 5.37 7.03 -22.06
C PHE A 13 6.32 7.55 -20.97
N GLY A 14 5.79 7.72 -19.76
CA GLY A 14 6.57 8.09 -18.58
C GLY A 14 7.71 7.12 -18.35
N GLN A 15 8.95 7.58 -18.57
CA GLN A 15 10.14 6.90 -18.12
C GLN A 15 10.08 6.83 -16.59
N TYR A 16 9.80 5.63 -16.06
CA TYR A 16 10.02 5.31 -14.66
C TYR A 16 11.54 5.24 -14.43
N ILE A 17 12.18 6.41 -14.41
CA ILE A 17 13.44 6.62 -13.72
C ILE A 17 13.12 6.30 -12.27
N GLY A 18 13.82 5.32 -11.70
CA GLY A 18 13.77 5.05 -10.27
C GLY A 18 14.31 6.26 -9.51
N SER A 19 13.46 7.26 -9.31
CA SER A 19 13.62 8.30 -8.31
C SER A 19 13.52 7.59 -6.96
N ASP A 20 14.65 7.54 -6.26
CA ASP A 20 14.71 7.28 -4.82
C ASP A 20 13.86 8.37 -4.13
N GLU A 21 12.53 8.21 -4.07
CA GLU A 21 11.68 8.99 -3.18
C GLU A 21 11.68 8.34 -1.79
N ASP A 22 12.75 8.62 -1.05
CA ASP A 22 12.73 8.56 0.40
C ASP A 22 12.25 9.93 0.91
N VAL A 23 10.93 10.11 0.97
CA VAL A 23 10.33 11.12 1.85
C VAL A 23 10.53 10.62 3.28
N LEU A 24 11.49 11.22 3.97
CA LEU A 24 11.60 11.13 5.42
C LEU A 24 11.40 12.52 6.03
N PRO A 25 10.76 12.58 7.21
CA PRO A 25 10.18 13.78 7.78
C PRO A 25 11.25 14.75 8.26
N SER A 26 10.99 16.03 8.03
CA SER A 26 11.61 17.14 8.76
C SER A 26 11.26 16.99 10.23
N SER A 27 12.27 16.70 11.05
CA SER A 27 12.25 16.90 12.49
C SER A 27 12.39 18.41 12.74
N GLY A 28 11.26 19.09 12.90
CA GLY A 28 11.22 20.44 13.46
C GLY A 28 11.43 20.32 14.96
N GLU A 29 12.61 20.74 15.41
CA GLU A 29 12.93 20.95 16.81
C GLU A 29 12.21 22.22 17.28
N ASP A 30 11.56 22.07 18.43
CA ASP A 30 10.91 23.07 19.25
C ASP A 30 11.98 24.00 19.84
N ASP A 31 12.00 25.27 19.43
CA ASP A 31 12.75 26.35 20.08
C ASP A 31 11.76 27.31 20.73
N GLY A 32 11.74 27.28 22.06
CA GLY A 32 10.96 28.17 22.90
C GLY A 32 11.58 29.56 22.94
N SER A 33 11.03 30.47 22.14
CA SER A 33 11.19 31.91 22.30
C SER A 33 9.89 32.49 22.86
N SER A 34 9.95 32.88 24.12
CA SER A 34 8.93 33.67 24.80
C SER A 34 9.03 35.12 24.32
N ASP A 35 8.04 35.60 23.57
CA ASP A 35 7.81 37.02 23.36
C ASP A 35 6.35 37.35 23.67
N ASN A 36 6.18 38.34 24.54
CA ASN A 36 4.93 38.70 25.18
C ASN A 36 4.24 39.77 24.33
N GLY A 37 3.21 39.37 23.58
CA GLY A 37 2.38 40.26 22.78
C GLY A 37 0.91 39.91 22.95
N GLU A 38 0.21 40.68 23.78
CA GLU A 38 -1.24 40.59 23.97
C GLU A 38 -1.96 40.89 22.65
N SER A 39 -2.53 39.84 22.04
CA SER A 39 -3.39 39.95 20.86
C SER A 39 -4.51 38.91 21.00
N SER A 40 -5.70 39.40 21.37
CA SER A 40 -6.94 38.63 21.45
C SER A 40 -7.28 38.00 20.09
N PHE A 41 -6.97 36.71 19.93
CA PHE A 41 -7.35 35.90 18.78
C PHE A 41 -8.42 34.91 19.20
N GLU A 42 -9.68 35.34 19.18
CA GLU A 42 -10.82 34.42 19.28
C GLU A 42 -10.84 33.51 18.04
N SER A 43 -10.59 32.22 18.26
CA SER A 43 -10.64 31.17 17.23
C SER A 43 -12.04 31.11 16.61
N GLN A 44 -12.10 30.92 15.30
CA GLN A 44 -13.37 30.80 14.55
C GLN A 44 -14.31 29.72 15.12
N GLU A 45 -13.76 28.71 15.79
CA GLU A 45 -14.51 27.64 16.46
C GLU A 45 -15.33 28.15 17.66
N GLU A 46 -14.81 29.08 18.46
CA GLU A 46 -15.54 29.62 19.62
C GLU A 46 -16.73 30.48 19.19
N LYS A 47 -16.59 31.21 18.08
CA LYS A 47 -17.69 31.99 17.48
C LYS A 47 -18.80 31.07 16.97
N GLN A 48 -18.43 29.96 16.34
CA GLN A 48 -19.39 28.95 15.87
C GLN A 48 -20.10 28.25 17.05
N GLU A 49 -19.38 27.94 18.13
CA GLU A 49 -19.98 27.32 19.31
C GLU A 49 -20.96 28.28 20.01
N ALA A 50 -20.62 29.56 20.10
CA ALA A 50 -21.50 30.59 20.66
C ALA A 50 -22.78 30.77 19.81
N GLU A 51 -22.66 30.71 18.48
CA GLU A 51 -23.81 30.79 17.56
C GLU A 51 -24.70 29.54 17.66
N LEU A 52 -24.10 28.35 17.79
CA LEU A 52 -24.84 27.11 18.03
C LEU A 52 -25.58 27.12 19.37
N LYS A 53 -24.95 27.60 20.45
CA LYS A 53 -25.58 27.74 21.77
C LYS A 53 -26.79 28.68 21.73
N LYS A 54 -26.69 29.80 21.00
CA LYS A 54 -27.82 30.71 20.77
C LYS A 54 -28.94 30.05 19.97
N SER A 55 -28.60 29.28 18.93
CA SER A 55 -29.59 28.56 18.12
C SER A 55 -30.32 27.46 18.91
N ILE A 56 -29.63 26.75 19.80
CA ILE A 56 -30.22 25.70 20.66
C ILE A 56 -31.14 26.32 21.72
N ALA A 57 -30.77 27.48 22.28
CA ALA A 57 -31.58 28.20 23.25
C ALA A 57 -32.88 28.78 22.65
N ALA A 58 -32.90 29.08 21.34
CA ALA A 58 -34.09 29.57 20.64
C ALA A 58 -35.12 28.47 20.32
N LEU A 59 -34.75 27.20 20.44
CA LEU A 59 -35.65 26.07 20.17
C LEU A 59 -36.56 25.78 21.37
N PRO A 60 -37.86 25.47 21.14
CA PRO A 60 -38.75 25.12 22.23
C PRO A 60 -38.31 23.83 22.91
N PHE A 61 -38.44 23.77 24.25
CA PHE A 61 -37.99 22.66 25.09
C PHE A 61 -38.48 21.28 24.61
N GLU A 62 -39.70 21.21 24.09
CA GLU A 62 -40.29 19.99 23.54
C GLU A 62 -39.49 19.42 22.35
N SER A 63 -38.95 20.30 21.49
CA SER A 63 -38.11 19.89 20.36
C SER A 63 -36.75 19.34 20.82
N LEU A 64 -36.20 19.90 21.91
CA LEU A 64 -34.98 19.42 22.54
C LEU A 64 -35.17 18.04 23.19
N LEU A 65 -36.30 17.79 23.85
CA LEU A 65 -36.65 16.48 24.40
C LEU A 65 -36.78 15.42 23.31
N LYS A 66 -37.45 15.75 22.21
CA LYS A 66 -37.62 14.84 21.06
C LYS A 66 -36.29 14.57 20.35
N ALA A 67 -35.42 15.56 20.23
CA ALA A 67 -34.07 15.40 19.68
C ALA A 67 -33.21 14.50 20.59
N ARG A 68 -33.26 14.71 21.91
CA ARG A 68 -32.56 13.87 22.90
C ARG A 68 -32.97 12.41 22.81
N GLY A 69 -34.26 12.12 22.68
CA GLY A 69 -34.76 10.74 22.51
C GLY A 69 -34.33 10.08 21.19
N LYS A 70 -34.16 10.85 20.12
CA LYS A 70 -33.62 10.34 18.84
C LYS A 70 -32.11 10.09 18.91
N LEU A 71 -31.37 10.99 19.57
CA LEU A 71 -29.92 10.84 19.76
C LEU A 71 -29.58 9.67 20.69
N SER A 72 -30.35 9.44 21.76
CA SER A 72 -30.15 8.25 22.61
C SER A 72 -30.45 6.94 21.87
N ARG A 73 -31.44 6.95 20.97
CA ARG A 73 -31.78 5.79 20.14
C ARG A 73 -30.72 5.53 19.06
N ALA A 74 -30.14 6.59 18.48
CA ALA A 74 -29.04 6.49 17.54
C ALA A 74 -27.75 5.99 18.21
N SER A 75 -27.42 6.48 19.42
CA SER A 75 -26.22 6.06 20.15
C SER A 75 -26.27 4.60 20.61
N GLN A 76 -27.45 4.07 20.92
CA GLN A 76 -27.63 2.64 21.23
C GLN A 76 -27.40 1.72 20.03
N THR A 77 -27.53 2.22 18.78
CA THR A 77 -27.28 1.41 17.58
C THR A 77 -25.81 1.39 17.14
N SER A 78 -24.96 2.27 17.68
CA SER A 78 -23.57 2.45 17.24
C SER A 78 -22.50 2.11 18.28
N GLY A 79 -22.84 1.65 19.49
CA GLY A 79 -21.82 1.38 20.49
C GLY A 79 -22.26 0.45 21.61
N LYS A 80 -21.81 -0.80 21.56
CA LYS A 80 -21.80 -1.71 22.70
C LYS A 80 -20.54 -1.43 23.52
N ILE A 81 -20.63 -0.63 24.58
CA ILE A 81 -19.75 -0.56 25.76
C ILE A 81 -20.52 0.12 26.91
N GLY A 82 -20.59 -0.55 28.07
CA GLY A 82 -20.49 0.10 29.39
C GLY A 82 -21.73 0.76 30.01
N SER A 83 -22.44 -0.02 30.82
CA SER A 83 -23.53 0.31 31.73
C SER A 83 -23.27 1.44 32.73
N LEU A 84 -24.34 2.17 33.11
CA LEU A 84 -24.75 2.41 34.52
C LEU A 84 -26.10 3.15 34.71
N ARG A 85 -26.99 3.21 33.69
CA ARG A 85 -28.38 3.70 33.83
C ARG A 85 -29.38 2.96 32.91
N GLU A 86 -29.22 1.65 32.76
CA GLU A 86 -30.12 0.80 31.96
C GLU A 86 -30.86 -0.16 32.90
N GLY A 87 -32.09 0.18 33.25
CA GLY A 87 -32.96 -0.72 34.02
C GLY A 87 -34.43 -0.48 33.73
N VAL A 88 -34.83 0.80 33.71
CA VAL A 88 -36.25 1.15 33.60
C VAL A 88 -36.73 1.29 32.15
N ASP A 89 -35.88 1.71 31.21
CA ASP A 89 -36.29 1.96 29.82
C ASP A 89 -36.28 0.70 28.93
N GLN A 90 -35.49 -0.33 29.26
CA GLN A 90 -35.46 -1.58 28.50
C GLN A 90 -36.72 -2.43 28.77
N GLU A 91 -37.22 -2.49 30.01
CA GLU A 91 -38.44 -3.24 30.33
C GLU A 91 -39.68 -2.68 29.64
N VAL A 92 -39.79 -1.34 29.50
CA VAL A 92 -40.92 -0.69 28.82
C VAL A 92 -40.88 -0.91 27.31
N GLU A 93 -39.71 -0.90 26.66
CA GLU A 93 -39.59 -1.24 25.24
C GLU A 93 -39.83 -2.73 24.95
N ILE A 94 -39.35 -3.63 25.82
CA ILE A 94 -39.58 -5.08 25.71
C ILE A 94 -41.08 -5.38 25.87
N SER A 95 -41.74 -4.77 26.85
CA SER A 95 -43.18 -4.94 27.10
C SER A 95 -44.03 -4.41 25.93
N ARG A 96 -43.71 -3.24 25.37
CA ARG A 96 -44.41 -2.73 24.18
C ARG A 96 -44.23 -3.63 22.95
N ARG A 97 -43.05 -4.25 22.79
CA ARG A 97 -42.80 -5.21 21.71
C ARG A 97 -43.56 -6.52 21.92
N SER A 98 -43.69 -7.02 23.15
CA SER A 98 -44.50 -8.20 23.43
C SER A 98 -45.98 -7.93 23.18
N ASP A 99 -46.51 -6.78 23.61
CA ASP A 99 -47.93 -6.44 23.44
C ASP A 99 -48.32 -6.32 21.96
N LEU A 100 -47.47 -5.67 21.15
CA LEU A 100 -47.69 -5.56 19.69
C LEU A 100 -47.61 -6.93 18.99
N ARG A 101 -46.71 -7.81 19.45
CA ARG A 101 -46.58 -9.17 18.94
C ARG A 101 -47.81 -9.99 19.31
N GLU A 102 -48.31 -9.85 20.52
CA GLU A 102 -49.49 -10.56 21.02
C GLU A 102 -50.77 -10.11 20.31
N GLN A 103 -50.95 -8.80 20.09
CA GLN A 103 -52.04 -8.26 19.26
C GLN A 103 -51.96 -8.76 17.81
N ALA A 104 -50.76 -8.86 17.23
CA ALA A 104 -50.58 -9.40 15.89
C ALA A 104 -50.94 -10.89 15.81
N ILE A 105 -50.58 -11.68 16.84
CA ILE A 105 -50.95 -13.09 16.95
C ILE A 105 -52.47 -13.25 17.12
N GLN A 106 -53.11 -12.43 17.96
CA GLN A 106 -54.57 -12.45 18.12
C GLN A 106 -55.31 -12.08 16.83
N ARG A 107 -54.82 -11.08 16.07
CA ARG A 107 -55.36 -10.74 14.74
C ARG A 107 -55.20 -11.88 13.74
N LYS A 108 -54.06 -12.58 13.75
CA LYS A 108 -53.83 -13.77 12.91
C LYS A 108 -54.76 -14.93 13.29
N ARG A 109 -55.00 -15.17 14.59
CA ARG A 109 -55.92 -16.20 15.07
C ARG A 109 -57.37 -15.92 14.66
N LYS A 110 -57.87 -14.70 14.88
CA LYS A 110 -59.20 -14.26 14.40
C LYS A 110 -59.34 -14.32 12.88
N ALA A 111 -58.26 -14.08 12.13
CA ALA A 111 -58.27 -14.22 10.67
C ALA A 111 -58.29 -15.69 10.20
N HIS A 112 -57.83 -16.64 11.03
CA HIS A 112 -57.81 -18.07 10.74
C HIS A 112 -59.14 -18.75 11.06
N GLU A 113 -59.98 -18.13 11.91
CA GLU A 113 -61.34 -18.59 12.23
C GLU A 113 -62.36 -18.26 11.12
N LEU A 114 -62.08 -17.28 10.25
CA LEU A 114 -63.00 -16.77 9.23
C LEU A 114 -62.84 -17.39 7.83
N GLY A 115 -62.42 -18.65 7.71
CA GLY A 115 -62.48 -19.35 6.43
C GLY A 115 -61.36 -20.37 6.20
N GLN A 116 -61.38 -21.46 6.95
CA GLN A 116 -60.77 -22.69 6.45
C GLN A 116 -61.73 -23.36 5.48
N ARG A 117 -61.19 -23.87 4.36
CA ARG A 117 -61.97 -24.67 3.42
C ARG A 117 -62.26 -26.01 4.08
N SER A 118 -63.47 -26.54 3.93
CA SER A 118 -63.77 -27.91 4.37
C SER A 118 -62.96 -28.94 3.58
N ASP A 119 -62.74 -28.69 2.28
CA ASP A 119 -61.96 -29.54 1.37
C ASP A 119 -61.11 -28.72 0.39
N LYS A 120 -60.09 -29.35 -0.21
CA LYS A 120 -59.15 -28.70 -1.14
C LYS A 120 -59.82 -28.14 -2.41
N HIS A 121 -60.95 -28.73 -2.81
CA HIS A 121 -61.71 -28.37 -4.01
C HIS A 121 -62.94 -27.52 -3.71
N ALA A 122 -63.19 -27.16 -2.45
CA ALA A 122 -64.33 -26.32 -2.09
C ALA A 122 -64.00 -24.82 -2.23
N PRO A 123 -64.93 -24.00 -2.76
CA PRO A 123 -64.79 -22.54 -2.72
C PRO A 123 -64.83 -22.03 -1.28
N THR A 124 -64.25 -20.86 -1.02
CA THR A 124 -64.19 -20.25 0.31
C THR A 124 -64.66 -18.83 0.26
N GLU A 125 -65.55 -18.47 1.17
CA GLU A 125 -66.04 -17.12 1.31
C GLU A 125 -64.94 -16.22 1.88
N VAL A 126 -64.77 -15.04 1.28
CA VAL A 126 -63.83 -14.01 1.74
C VAL A 126 -64.59 -12.73 2.00
N SER A 127 -64.31 -12.06 3.13
CA SER A 127 -64.96 -10.81 3.47
C SER A 127 -64.63 -9.71 2.44
N SER A 128 -65.66 -9.04 1.92
CA SER A 128 -65.54 -7.89 1.00
C SER A 128 -64.78 -6.70 1.59
N ARG A 129 -64.64 -6.65 2.93
CA ARG A 129 -63.89 -5.62 3.66
C ARG A 129 -62.38 -5.85 3.64
N LYS A 130 -61.92 -7.02 3.17
CA LYS A 130 -60.49 -7.34 3.09
C LYS A 130 -59.93 -6.80 1.76
N PRO A 131 -59.09 -5.75 1.78
CA PRO A 131 -58.54 -5.19 0.55
C PRO A 131 -57.61 -6.21 -0.13
N VAL A 132 -57.68 -6.32 -1.45
CA VAL A 132 -56.77 -7.15 -2.24
C VAL A 132 -55.40 -6.46 -2.28
N GLY A 133 -54.35 -7.17 -1.88
CA GLY A 133 -52.99 -6.67 -1.95
C GLY A 133 -52.54 -6.44 -3.39
N ARG A 134 -52.01 -5.27 -3.71
CA ARG A 134 -51.50 -4.94 -5.06
C ARG A 134 -50.12 -5.55 -5.35
N ARG A 135 -49.37 -5.95 -4.31
CA ARG A 135 -48.02 -6.51 -4.41
C ARG A 135 -48.09 -8.03 -4.32
N ARG A 136 -47.50 -8.72 -5.30
CA ARG A 136 -47.23 -10.15 -5.23
C ARG A 136 -45.98 -10.36 -4.37
N GLU A 137 -46.05 -11.24 -3.37
CA GLU A 137 -44.86 -11.68 -2.64
C GLU A 137 -44.03 -12.58 -3.57
N VAL A 138 -43.04 -11.98 -4.23
CA VAL A 138 -42.06 -12.73 -5.02
C VAL A 138 -41.07 -13.33 -4.03
N VAL A 139 -41.26 -14.60 -3.68
CA VAL A 139 -40.28 -15.36 -2.90
C VAL A 139 -39.07 -15.59 -3.79
N GLU A 140 -37.97 -14.91 -3.52
CA GLU A 140 -36.72 -15.12 -4.23
C GLU A 140 -36.21 -16.55 -3.96
N THR A 141 -36.47 -17.46 -4.90
CA THR A 141 -35.86 -18.79 -4.88
C THR A 141 -34.39 -18.66 -5.22
N ALA A 142 -33.51 -19.33 -4.47
CA ALA A 142 -32.07 -19.36 -4.74
C ALA A 142 -31.81 -19.90 -6.17
N LYS A 143 -31.53 -18.98 -7.10
CA LYS A 143 -31.22 -19.34 -8.50
C LYS A 143 -29.81 -19.95 -8.53
N VAL A 144 -29.69 -21.23 -8.85
CA VAL A 144 -28.39 -21.89 -9.03
C VAL A 144 -27.74 -21.36 -10.30
N GLN A 145 -26.84 -20.38 -10.14
CA GLN A 145 -26.03 -19.89 -11.25
C GLN A 145 -24.90 -20.88 -11.50
N ARG A 146 -25.02 -21.69 -12.57
CA ARG A 146 -23.93 -22.54 -13.04
C ARG A 146 -22.86 -21.64 -13.67
N ARG A 147 -21.80 -21.32 -12.91
CA ARG A 147 -20.65 -20.54 -13.38
C ARG A 147 -19.45 -21.46 -13.58
N ASP A 148 -18.60 -21.13 -14.54
CA ASP A 148 -17.32 -21.81 -14.75
C ASP A 148 -16.49 -21.75 -13.44
N PRO A 149 -15.98 -22.88 -12.93
CA PRO A 149 -15.21 -22.91 -11.68
C PRO A 149 -13.99 -21.99 -11.71
N ARG A 150 -13.41 -21.70 -12.88
CA ARG A 150 -12.28 -20.75 -13.03
C ARG A 150 -12.68 -19.32 -12.72
N PHE A 151 -13.94 -18.98 -12.98
CA PHE A 151 -14.51 -17.63 -12.80
C PHE A 151 -15.53 -17.57 -11.67
N SER A 152 -15.71 -18.68 -10.94
CA SER A 152 -16.62 -18.79 -9.82
C SER A 152 -15.91 -18.30 -8.55
N SER A 153 -16.42 -17.22 -7.97
CA SER A 153 -15.97 -16.73 -6.65
C SER A 153 -16.09 -17.80 -5.54
N LEU A 154 -16.98 -18.79 -5.71
CA LEU A 154 -17.13 -19.90 -4.77
C LEU A 154 -15.99 -20.94 -4.88
N THR A 155 -15.47 -21.17 -6.09
CA THR A 155 -14.48 -22.22 -6.36
C THR A 155 -13.06 -21.67 -6.33
N SER A 156 -12.89 -20.44 -6.82
CA SER A 156 -11.66 -19.67 -6.69
C SER A 156 -11.65 -18.95 -5.34
N GLY A 157 -11.39 -19.70 -4.26
CA GLY A 157 -11.10 -19.13 -2.95
C GLY A 157 -9.89 -18.17 -2.96
N PRO A 158 -9.49 -17.60 -1.80
CA PRO A 158 -8.33 -16.72 -1.74
C PRO A 158 -7.07 -17.42 -2.29
N LEU A 159 -6.23 -16.65 -3.00
CA LEU A 159 -5.02 -17.18 -3.63
C LEU A 159 -4.11 -17.85 -2.59
N ASN A 160 -3.98 -19.17 -2.68
CA ASN A 160 -3.01 -19.94 -1.92
C ASN A 160 -1.61 -19.70 -2.49
N LYS A 161 -0.94 -18.65 -1.99
CA LYS A 161 0.40 -18.23 -2.45
C LYS A 161 1.41 -19.38 -2.46
N ASP A 162 1.38 -20.25 -1.46
CA ASP A 162 2.32 -21.37 -1.36
C ASP A 162 2.08 -22.43 -2.43
N LEU A 163 0.81 -22.76 -2.75
CA LEU A 163 0.48 -23.67 -3.86
C LEU A 163 0.80 -23.03 -5.20
N PHE A 164 0.46 -21.75 -5.38
CA PHE A 164 0.79 -20.98 -6.58
C PHE A 164 2.30 -21.01 -6.86
N ASN A 165 3.11 -20.64 -5.86
CA ASN A 165 4.57 -20.64 -5.97
C ASN A 165 5.15 -22.02 -6.31
N LYS A 166 4.56 -23.10 -5.79
CA LYS A 166 4.94 -24.47 -6.14
C LYS A 166 4.55 -24.84 -7.56
N SER A 167 3.30 -24.57 -7.95
CA SER A 167 2.77 -24.91 -9.28
C SER A 167 3.44 -24.13 -10.41
N TYR A 168 3.81 -22.87 -10.17
CA TYR A 168 4.45 -21.99 -11.14
C TYR A 168 5.94 -21.79 -10.85
N GLY A 169 6.58 -22.71 -10.13
CA GLY A 169 8.01 -22.62 -9.79
C GLY A 169 8.92 -22.54 -11.02
N PHE A 170 8.55 -23.25 -12.10
CA PHE A 170 9.28 -23.29 -13.37
C PHE A 170 9.43 -21.93 -14.04
N VAL A 171 8.55 -20.97 -13.73
CA VAL A 171 8.61 -19.60 -14.26
C VAL A 171 9.90 -18.91 -13.83
N ASN A 172 10.41 -19.23 -12.64
CA ASN A 172 11.68 -18.68 -12.15
C ASN A 172 12.85 -19.23 -12.96
N ASP A 173 12.83 -20.51 -13.28
CA ASP A 173 13.87 -21.16 -14.08
C ASP A 173 13.87 -20.58 -15.49
N LEU A 174 12.70 -20.43 -16.11
CA LEU A 174 12.53 -19.81 -17.41
C LEU A 174 13.08 -18.36 -17.44
N MET A 175 12.76 -17.56 -16.41
CA MET A 175 13.28 -16.19 -16.31
C MET A 175 14.79 -16.16 -16.12
N SER A 176 15.36 -17.11 -15.37
CA SER A 176 16.81 -17.21 -15.22
C SER A 176 17.49 -17.55 -16.55
N GLN A 177 16.90 -18.47 -17.31
CA GLN A 177 17.36 -18.83 -18.65
C GLN A 177 17.27 -17.63 -19.60
N GLU A 178 16.16 -16.88 -19.59
CA GLU A 178 15.99 -15.66 -20.38
C GLU A 178 17.08 -14.62 -20.08
N ILE A 179 17.46 -14.43 -18.81
CA ILE A 179 18.57 -13.52 -18.46
C ILE A 179 19.89 -14.03 -19.02
N THR A 180 20.15 -15.34 -18.98
CA THR A 180 21.38 -15.91 -19.56
C THR A 180 21.44 -15.78 -21.07
N THR A 181 20.32 -15.98 -21.78
CA THR A 181 20.25 -15.80 -23.23
C THR A 181 20.42 -14.33 -23.61
N LEU A 182 19.81 -13.39 -22.88
CA LEU A 182 20.04 -11.96 -23.10
C LEU A 182 21.50 -11.54 -22.86
N ARG A 183 22.19 -12.17 -21.90
CA ARG A 183 23.62 -11.91 -21.67
C ARG A 183 24.48 -12.43 -22.80
N SER A 184 24.21 -13.62 -23.33
CA SER A 184 24.96 -14.19 -24.44
C SER A 184 24.71 -13.42 -25.74
N THR A 185 23.47 -13.03 -26.02
CA THR A 185 23.13 -12.18 -27.18
C THR A 185 23.82 -10.82 -27.08
N LEU A 186 23.79 -10.16 -25.92
CA LEU A 186 24.49 -8.89 -25.72
C LEU A 186 26.00 -9.03 -25.92
N SER A 187 26.61 -10.13 -25.46
CA SER A 187 28.02 -10.41 -25.68
C SER A 187 28.34 -10.57 -27.18
N SER A 188 27.52 -11.35 -27.90
CA SER A 188 27.66 -11.56 -29.34
C SER A 188 27.51 -10.26 -30.13
N LEU A 189 26.56 -9.40 -29.77
CA LEU A 189 26.33 -8.11 -30.41
C LEU A 189 27.49 -7.14 -30.14
N LYS A 190 28.07 -7.15 -28.94
CA LYS A 190 29.29 -6.38 -28.64
C LYS A 190 30.48 -6.84 -29.47
N ALA A 191 30.61 -8.15 -29.72
CA ALA A 191 31.67 -8.68 -30.58
C ALA A 191 31.45 -8.30 -32.06
N LYS A 192 30.22 -8.40 -32.56
CA LYS A 192 29.83 -7.93 -33.90
C LYS A 192 30.05 -6.43 -34.06
N GLU A 193 29.69 -5.63 -33.05
CA GLU A 193 29.94 -4.19 -33.06
C GLU A 193 31.44 -3.89 -33.18
N ARG A 194 32.29 -4.56 -32.39
CA ARG A 194 33.74 -4.37 -32.46
C ARG A 194 34.36 -4.73 -33.81
N THR A 195 33.85 -5.76 -34.48
CA THR A 195 34.40 -6.30 -35.74
C THR A 195 33.84 -5.59 -36.97
N GLN A 196 32.52 -5.38 -37.02
CA GLN A 196 31.80 -4.91 -38.20
C GLN A 196 31.38 -3.44 -38.10
N ALA A 197 31.31 -2.87 -36.90
CA ALA A 197 30.78 -1.53 -36.65
C ALA A 197 31.64 -0.74 -35.65
N GLY A 198 32.84 -0.34 -36.09
CA GLY A 198 33.72 0.53 -35.28
C GLY A 198 33.01 1.81 -34.81
N PRO A 199 33.48 2.51 -33.76
CA PRO A 199 32.73 3.57 -33.06
C PRO A 199 32.30 4.75 -33.95
N LYS A 200 32.95 4.96 -35.10
CA LYS A 200 32.64 6.01 -36.06
C LYS A 200 31.92 5.52 -37.33
N ALA A 201 31.70 4.21 -37.47
CA ALA A 201 30.99 3.65 -38.61
C ALA A 201 29.54 4.16 -38.63
N ARG A 202 29.10 4.62 -39.81
CA ARG A 202 27.77 5.18 -40.08
C ARG A 202 26.96 4.37 -41.10
N SER A 203 27.46 3.21 -41.53
CA SER A 203 26.69 2.33 -42.42
C SER A 203 25.38 1.94 -41.75
N GLU A 204 24.33 1.74 -42.54
CA GLU A 204 23.02 1.32 -42.03
C GLU A 204 23.12 0.04 -41.20
N TYR A 205 23.93 -0.90 -41.67
CA TYR A 205 24.24 -2.14 -40.96
C TYR A 205 24.87 -1.90 -39.58
N ALA A 206 25.82 -0.98 -39.48
CA ALA A 206 26.43 -0.61 -38.20
C ALA A 206 25.43 0.05 -37.23
N LEU A 207 24.50 0.86 -37.76
CA LEU A 207 23.43 1.47 -36.96
C LEU A 207 22.45 0.42 -36.46
N GLN A 208 22.06 -0.56 -37.29
CA GLN A 208 21.19 -1.66 -36.90
C GLN A 208 21.78 -2.48 -35.73
N ILE A 209 23.06 -2.87 -35.83
CA ILE A 209 23.74 -3.60 -34.74
C ILE A 209 23.72 -2.81 -33.43
N ARG A 210 23.96 -1.50 -33.48
CA ARG A 210 23.92 -0.64 -32.30
C ARG A 210 22.53 -0.54 -31.68
N GLN A 211 21.51 -0.36 -32.52
CA GLN A 211 20.12 -0.30 -32.07
C GLN A 211 19.70 -1.63 -31.44
N GLU A 212 20.05 -2.76 -32.05
CA GLU A 212 19.80 -4.09 -31.49
C GLU A 212 20.52 -4.28 -30.15
N ARG A 213 21.80 -3.88 -30.07
CA ARG A 213 22.58 -3.93 -28.83
C ARG A 213 21.90 -3.14 -27.71
N GLU A 214 21.45 -1.93 -28.01
CA GLU A 214 20.76 -1.07 -27.05
C GLU A 214 19.41 -1.67 -26.62
N ARG A 215 18.62 -2.20 -27.56
CA ARG A 215 17.36 -2.90 -27.28
C ARG A 215 17.57 -4.08 -26.34
N VAL A 216 18.57 -4.93 -26.63
CA VAL A 216 18.92 -6.09 -25.80
C VAL A 216 19.46 -5.65 -24.43
N GLU A 217 20.28 -4.62 -24.37
CA GLU A 217 20.79 -4.06 -23.12
C GLU A 217 19.66 -3.53 -22.23
N MET A 218 18.70 -2.81 -22.81
CA MET A 218 17.50 -2.36 -22.10
C MET A 218 16.64 -3.53 -21.63
N ALA A 219 16.43 -4.55 -22.46
CA ALA A 219 15.68 -5.75 -22.09
C ALA A 219 16.35 -6.50 -20.93
N LEU A 220 17.66 -6.70 -20.99
CA LEU A 220 18.47 -7.31 -19.93
C LEU A 220 18.35 -6.52 -18.64
N ARG A 221 18.51 -5.20 -18.69
CA ARG A 221 18.37 -4.33 -17.51
C ARG A 221 16.99 -4.46 -16.87
N ARG A 222 15.91 -4.48 -17.68
CA ARG A 222 14.53 -4.68 -17.19
C ARG A 222 14.36 -6.07 -16.54
N ALA A 223 14.89 -7.12 -17.16
CA ALA A 223 14.81 -8.48 -16.63
C ALA A 223 15.57 -8.61 -15.29
N GLU A 224 16.78 -8.08 -15.20
CA GLU A 224 17.58 -8.07 -13.97
C GLU A 224 16.91 -7.25 -12.85
N SER A 225 16.33 -6.09 -13.17
CA SER A 225 15.57 -5.29 -12.20
C SER A 225 14.35 -6.05 -11.67
N LYS A 226 13.60 -6.75 -12.53
CA LYS A 226 12.46 -7.57 -12.09
C LYS A 226 12.90 -8.73 -11.21
N ALA A 227 14.03 -9.38 -11.53
CA ALA A 227 14.59 -10.45 -10.70
C ALA A 227 15.02 -9.95 -9.32
N ALA A 228 15.73 -8.82 -9.25
CA ALA A 228 16.16 -8.22 -8.00
C ALA A 228 14.99 -7.77 -7.11
N GLU A 229 13.93 -7.21 -7.70
CA GLU A 229 12.72 -6.81 -6.97
C GLU A 229 11.98 -8.02 -6.40
N ARG A 230 11.89 -9.13 -7.15
CA ARG A 230 11.32 -10.38 -6.63
C ARG A 230 12.13 -10.91 -5.45
N GLU A 231 13.45 -10.95 -5.58
CA GLU A 231 14.32 -11.42 -4.50
C GLU A 231 14.20 -10.55 -3.24
N ARG A 232 14.00 -9.23 -3.42
CA ARG A 232 13.70 -8.34 -2.30
C ARG A 232 12.37 -8.70 -1.63
N ARG A 233 11.30 -8.88 -2.42
CA ARG A 233 9.97 -9.23 -1.89
C ARG A 233 9.98 -10.57 -1.16
N THR A 234 10.66 -11.59 -1.70
CA THR A 234 10.74 -12.89 -1.03
C THR A 234 11.44 -12.78 0.32
N ARG A 235 12.49 -11.97 0.44
CA ARG A 235 13.16 -11.70 1.73
C ARG A 235 12.24 -10.99 2.72
N GLU A 236 11.51 -9.97 2.26
CA GLU A 236 10.51 -9.27 3.07
C GLU A 236 9.43 -10.24 3.58
N GLU A 237 8.92 -11.11 2.71
CA GLU A 237 7.96 -12.15 3.08
C GLU A 237 8.54 -13.17 4.06
N MET A 238 9.82 -13.55 3.94
CA MET A 238 10.49 -14.46 4.87
C MET A 238 10.61 -13.85 6.27
N VAL A 239 11.02 -12.58 6.37
CA VAL A 239 11.06 -11.87 7.67
C VAL A 239 9.68 -11.80 8.31
N ASP A 240 8.64 -11.49 7.53
CA ASP A 240 7.27 -11.47 8.04
C ASP A 240 6.77 -12.87 8.45
N LYS A 241 7.16 -13.93 7.72
CA LYS A 241 6.85 -15.32 8.09
C LYS A 241 7.52 -15.70 9.41
N GLU A 242 8.80 -15.40 9.59
CA GLU A 242 9.54 -15.65 10.83
C GLU A 242 8.93 -14.91 12.03
N GLN A 243 8.55 -13.64 11.86
CA GLN A 243 7.87 -12.86 12.90
C GLN A 243 6.52 -13.47 13.27
N LYS A 244 5.73 -13.89 12.28
CA LYS A 244 4.46 -14.58 12.52
C LYS A 244 4.66 -15.90 13.27
N GLN A 245 5.71 -16.66 12.97
CA GLN A 245 6.04 -17.89 13.70
C GLN A 245 6.41 -17.59 15.15
N LYS A 246 7.32 -16.64 15.39
CA LYS A 246 7.69 -16.19 16.75
C LYS A 246 6.49 -15.69 17.56
N ASN A 247 5.55 -15.01 16.92
CA ASN A 247 4.33 -14.55 17.58
C ASN A 247 3.38 -15.71 17.90
N LYS A 248 3.26 -16.69 17.01
CA LYS A 248 2.49 -17.93 17.30
C LYS A 248 3.08 -18.67 18.51
N GLU A 249 4.40 -18.77 18.60
CA GLU A 249 5.09 -19.40 19.74
C GLU A 249 4.86 -18.64 21.04
N ARG A 250 4.96 -17.29 21.01
CA ARG A 250 4.64 -16.44 22.17
C ARG A 250 3.21 -16.63 22.67
N VAL A 251 2.25 -16.59 21.75
CA VAL A 251 0.83 -16.79 22.09
C VAL A 251 0.59 -18.20 22.62
N LYS A 252 1.25 -19.22 22.06
CA LYS A 252 1.19 -20.60 22.58
C LYS A 252 1.75 -20.71 24.01
N ALA A 253 2.76 -19.90 24.34
CA ALA A 253 3.30 -19.78 25.69
C ALA A 253 2.46 -18.87 26.62
N GLY A 254 1.33 -18.31 26.15
CA GLY A 254 0.48 -17.39 26.91
C GLY A 254 0.99 -15.94 26.96
N LEU A 255 2.08 -15.63 26.24
CA LEU A 255 2.63 -14.28 26.13
C LEU A 255 1.93 -13.49 25.02
N GLN A 256 1.91 -12.17 25.15
CA GLN A 256 1.34 -11.29 24.13
C GLN A 256 2.20 -11.30 22.83
N PRO A 257 1.57 -11.25 21.64
CA PRO A 257 2.29 -11.19 20.37
C PRO A 257 3.05 -9.86 20.24
N PHE A 258 4.25 -9.91 19.64
CA PHE A 258 5.12 -8.75 19.48
C PHE A 258 5.21 -8.33 18.01
N TYR A 259 4.84 -7.09 17.70
CA TYR A 259 4.89 -6.56 16.35
C TYR A 259 6.01 -5.53 16.22
N LEU A 260 7.00 -5.84 15.38
CA LEU A 260 8.13 -4.94 15.14
C LEU A 260 7.69 -3.67 14.44
N LYS A 261 8.30 -2.54 14.82
CA LYS A 261 8.12 -1.27 14.12
C LYS A 261 8.63 -1.38 12.69
N LYS A 262 8.12 -0.52 11.80
CA LYS A 262 8.57 -0.48 10.39
C LYS A 262 10.09 -0.22 10.27
N SER A 263 10.66 0.61 11.15
CA SER A 263 12.10 0.86 11.22
C SER A 263 12.88 -0.41 11.57
N GLU A 264 12.48 -1.11 12.62
CA GLU A 264 13.11 -2.37 13.06
C GLU A 264 13.03 -3.46 11.99
N LYS A 265 11.90 -3.57 11.27
CA LYS A 265 11.79 -4.47 10.12
C LYS A 265 12.80 -4.13 9.02
N LYS A 266 12.96 -2.85 8.70
CA LYS A 266 13.96 -2.38 7.72
C LYS A 266 15.39 -2.67 8.18
N GLU A 267 15.68 -2.54 9.48
CA GLU A 267 16.98 -2.89 10.05
C GLU A 267 17.27 -4.38 9.93
N LEU A 268 16.29 -5.26 10.19
CA LEU A 268 16.45 -6.71 10.00
C LEU A 268 16.76 -7.05 8.53
N LEU A 269 16.02 -6.48 7.59
CA LEU A 269 16.28 -6.67 6.16
C LEU A 269 17.66 -6.14 5.74
N LEU A 270 18.10 -5.02 6.34
CA LEU A 270 19.41 -4.45 6.08
C LEU A 270 20.53 -5.33 6.64
N LYS A 271 20.35 -5.91 7.84
CA LYS A 271 21.27 -6.87 8.44
C LYS A 271 21.42 -8.11 7.55
N GLN A 272 20.30 -8.72 7.14
CA GLN A 272 20.29 -9.86 6.21
C GLN A 272 20.97 -9.51 4.87
N LYS A 273 20.73 -8.31 4.32
CA LYS A 273 21.39 -7.85 3.09
C LYS A 273 22.91 -7.71 3.28
N PHE A 274 23.35 -7.20 4.42
CA PHE A 274 24.77 -7.06 4.72
C PHE A 274 25.44 -8.42 4.92
N GLU A 275 24.79 -9.34 5.62
CA GLU A 275 25.24 -10.72 5.81
C GLU A 275 25.42 -11.45 4.48
N GLN A 276 24.49 -11.29 3.54
CA GLN A 276 24.62 -11.87 2.19
C GLN A 276 25.80 -11.24 1.43
N LEU A 277 25.97 -9.91 1.51
CA LEU A 277 27.09 -9.24 0.87
C LEU A 277 28.44 -9.59 1.52
N SER A 278 28.45 -9.96 2.80
CA SER A 278 29.64 -10.42 3.51
C SER A 278 29.97 -11.90 3.25
N GLY A 279 29.17 -12.63 2.46
CA GLY A 279 29.38 -14.04 2.12
C GLY A 279 28.59 -15.03 2.98
N GLY A 280 27.71 -14.54 3.86
CA GLY A 280 26.95 -15.35 4.81
C GLY A 280 27.84 -16.07 5.84
N PRO A 281 27.24 -16.74 6.84
CA PRO A 281 27.99 -17.56 7.80
C PRO A 281 28.50 -18.89 7.22
N LYS A 282 28.10 -19.25 5.99
CA LYS A 282 28.33 -20.58 5.40
C LYS A 282 29.35 -20.62 4.27
N GLU A 283 29.81 -19.49 3.73
CA GLU A 283 30.86 -19.54 2.71
C GLU A 283 32.26 -19.44 3.31
N SER A 284 33.10 -20.40 2.94
CA SER A 284 34.45 -20.64 3.45
C SER A 284 35.44 -19.53 3.06
N ALA A 285 36.58 -19.49 3.76
CA ALA A 285 37.58 -18.42 3.75
C ALA A 285 38.06 -17.92 2.36
N GLU A 286 37.91 -18.71 1.29
CA GLU A 286 38.34 -18.34 -0.07
C GLU A 286 37.36 -17.41 -0.80
N SER A 287 36.04 -17.55 -0.64
CA SER A 287 35.05 -16.65 -1.24
C SER A 287 34.91 -15.32 -0.49
N SER A 288 35.49 -15.25 0.72
CA SER A 288 35.53 -14.06 1.57
C SER A 288 36.18 -12.85 0.88
N SER A 289 37.14 -13.06 -0.03
CA SER A 289 37.85 -11.99 -0.74
C SER A 289 36.94 -11.25 -1.73
N SER A 290 36.16 -12.00 -2.52
CA SER A 290 35.18 -11.49 -3.47
C SER A 290 33.99 -10.86 -2.76
N ALA A 291 33.47 -11.52 -1.71
CA ALA A 291 32.41 -10.98 -0.87
C ALA A 291 32.83 -9.66 -0.18
N LYS A 292 34.01 -9.62 0.44
CA LYS A 292 34.59 -8.40 1.04
C LYS A 292 34.77 -7.29 0.01
N ARG A 293 35.16 -7.61 -1.23
CA ARG A 293 35.25 -6.62 -2.33
C ARG A 293 33.86 -6.09 -2.72
N LYS A 294 32.85 -6.95 -2.85
CA LYS A 294 31.45 -6.55 -3.12
C LYS A 294 30.91 -5.65 -2.00
N LEU A 295 31.15 -6.03 -0.75
CA LEU A 295 30.75 -5.27 0.43
C LEU A 295 31.43 -3.90 0.48
N ARG A 296 32.76 -3.84 0.31
CA ARG A 296 33.52 -2.59 0.23
C ARG A 296 32.97 -1.67 -0.86
N LYS A 297 32.69 -2.21 -2.05
CA LYS A 297 32.10 -1.46 -3.16
C LYS A 297 30.70 -0.94 -2.82
N ALA A 298 29.87 -1.72 -2.11
CA ALA A 298 28.54 -1.28 -1.67
C ALA A 298 28.64 -0.15 -0.64
N MET A 299 29.56 -0.27 0.34
CA MET A 299 29.83 0.77 1.34
C MET A 299 30.39 2.04 0.71
N GLU A 300 31.31 1.92 -0.25
CA GLU A 300 31.86 3.06 -0.99
C GLU A 300 30.79 3.80 -1.78
N LYS A 301 29.91 3.07 -2.49
CA LYS A 301 28.75 3.67 -3.17
C LYS A 301 27.83 4.41 -2.19
N ARG A 302 27.59 3.85 -1.01
CA ARG A 302 26.78 4.50 0.04
C ARG A 302 27.47 5.75 0.59
N ARG A 303 28.78 5.69 0.86
CA ARG A 303 29.58 6.85 1.26
C ARG A 303 29.53 7.97 0.22
N LYS A 304 29.71 7.64 -1.06
CA LYS A 304 29.62 8.61 -2.17
C LYS A 304 28.22 9.24 -2.27
N LYS A 305 27.15 8.44 -2.13
CA LYS A 305 25.77 8.95 -2.10
C LYS A 305 25.51 9.86 -0.90
N ASN A 306 25.96 9.48 0.30
CA ASN A 306 25.82 10.28 1.50
C ASN A 306 26.59 11.60 1.39
N ALA A 307 27.86 11.56 0.97
CA ALA A 307 28.65 12.77 0.72
C ALA A 307 28.00 13.69 -0.32
N ALA A 308 27.39 13.13 -1.37
CA ALA A 308 26.65 13.92 -2.36
C ALA A 308 25.35 14.53 -1.80
N LYS A 309 24.67 13.85 -0.87
CA LYS A 309 23.51 14.38 -0.15
C LYS A 309 23.96 15.48 0.83
N GLU A 310 24.98 15.22 1.63
CA GLU A 310 25.59 16.19 2.55
C GLU A 310 26.03 17.45 1.80
N ARG A 311 26.68 17.32 0.64
CA ARG A 311 27.04 18.47 -0.21
C ARG A 311 25.83 19.28 -0.70
N LYS A 312 24.67 18.63 -0.89
CA LYS A 312 23.43 19.32 -1.28
C LYS A 312 22.70 19.95 -0.09
N THR A 313 22.83 19.38 1.11
CA THR A 313 22.19 19.87 2.33
C THR A 313 23.02 20.93 3.04
N LEU A 314 24.33 21.00 2.78
CA LEU A 314 25.13 22.14 3.21
C LEU A 314 24.52 23.41 2.61
N PRO A 315 24.30 24.47 3.41
CA PRO A 315 23.94 25.76 2.85
C PRO A 315 25.00 26.13 1.82
N PHE A 316 24.58 26.77 0.73
CA PHE A 316 25.46 27.21 -0.34
C PHE A 316 26.44 28.22 0.25
N THR A 317 27.51 27.76 0.91
CA THR A 317 28.57 28.65 1.35
C THR A 317 29.20 29.11 0.06
N ASP A 318 28.95 30.37 -0.29
CA ASP A 318 29.52 31.04 -1.44
C ASP A 318 31.05 31.12 -1.30
N ALA A 319 31.73 30.00 -1.52
CA ALA A 319 33.14 29.96 -1.89
C ALA A 319 33.37 30.64 -3.26
N ARG A 320 32.31 31.16 -3.89
CA ARG A 320 32.33 32.08 -5.04
C ARG A 320 32.14 33.56 -4.69
N ALA A 321 31.58 33.92 -3.52
CA ALA A 321 31.45 35.32 -3.08
C ALA A 321 32.67 35.78 -2.27
N SER A 322 33.40 34.86 -1.65
CA SER A 322 34.78 35.08 -1.24
C SER A 322 35.68 34.97 -2.49
N GLY A 323 35.67 36.01 -3.33
CA GLY A 323 36.67 36.18 -4.37
C GLY A 323 38.09 36.07 -3.77
N PRO A 324 39.10 35.64 -4.53
CA PRO A 324 40.46 35.64 -4.03
C PRO A 324 40.84 37.08 -3.70
N SER A 325 40.88 37.44 -2.42
CA SER A 325 41.60 38.63 -1.99
C SER A 325 43.06 38.40 -2.39
N ARG A 326 43.47 39.08 -3.46
CA ARG A 326 44.86 39.23 -3.86
C ARG A 326 45.58 40.00 -2.75
N SER A 327 46.02 39.33 -1.70
CA SER A 327 46.99 39.89 -0.77
C SER A 327 47.90 38.79 -0.23
N ALA A 328 49.20 38.99 -0.48
CA ALA A 328 50.36 38.22 -0.05
C ALA A 328 50.80 37.08 -0.98
N ALA A 329 51.64 37.46 -1.94
CA ALA A 329 52.56 36.56 -2.63
C ALA A 329 53.44 35.81 -1.60
N ALA A 330 53.21 34.50 -1.45
CA ALA A 330 54.17 33.62 -0.80
C ALA A 330 55.34 33.36 -1.77
N PRO A 331 56.60 33.64 -1.40
CA PRO A 331 57.74 33.42 -2.28
C PRO A 331 57.98 31.91 -2.47
N GLN A 332 57.97 31.47 -3.73
CA GLN A 332 58.31 30.09 -4.10
C GLN A 332 59.79 29.80 -3.78
N PRO A 333 60.15 28.67 -3.15
CA PRO A 333 61.53 28.29 -2.95
C PRO A 333 62.17 27.94 -4.31
N LYS A 334 63.27 28.63 -4.64
CA LYS A 334 64.09 28.37 -5.83
C LYS A 334 64.62 26.93 -5.77
N ARG A 335 64.21 26.07 -6.70
CA ARG A 335 64.83 24.75 -6.91
C ARG A 335 66.26 24.96 -7.39
N LEU A 336 67.23 24.56 -6.58
CA LEU A 336 68.63 24.42 -6.99
C LEU A 336 68.70 23.32 -8.07
N LYS A 337 69.23 23.68 -9.24
CA LYS A 337 69.63 22.71 -10.26
C LYS A 337 70.96 22.11 -9.80
N THR A 338 70.95 20.84 -9.39
CA THR A 338 72.18 20.06 -9.25
C THR A 338 72.59 19.58 -10.65
N SER A 339 73.68 20.14 -11.15
CA SER A 339 74.45 19.59 -12.26
C SER A 339 75.45 18.55 -11.74
N SER A 340 75.75 17.56 -12.59
CA SER A 340 76.62 16.39 -12.39
C SER A 340 75.93 15.17 -11.79
#